data_AF-S6B7V0-F1
#
_entry.id   AF-S6B7V0-F1
#
_cell.length_a   1.000
_cell.length_b   1.000
_cell.length_c   1.000
_cell.angle_alpha   90.00
_cell.angle_beta   90.00
_cell.angle_gamma   90.00
#
_symmetry.space_group_name_H-M   'P 1'
#
loop_
_entity.id
_entity.type
_entity.pdbx_description
1 polymer ?
#
loop_
_entity_poly.entity_id
_entity_poly.type
_entity_poly.pdbx_seq_one_letter_code
_entity_poly.pdbx_strand_id
1 'polypeptide(L)'
;MKFLIVLACIAAASAAPLDADQAALVRNAWDSVKHSEVDILAAVFAAHPDIQARFPKFAGKDLASIKGSADFALHATRIVSFITEVLTLAGNPSTAPAVKTLVNQLGHEHKNRGIPKSQFNEFREAVTDYLSHHASWGDNVAAAWNQALDNVYEIIFANLDGHPVA
;
A
#
# COMPACT_ATOMS: atom_id res chain seq x y z
N MET A 1 13.16 11.93 -43.16
CA MET A 1 12.01 11.00 -43.05
C MET A 1 11.87 10.67 -41.56
N LYS A 2 11.22 11.50 -40.73
CA LYS A 2 9.78 11.44 -40.38
C LYS A 2 9.23 10.00 -40.28
N PHE A 3 9.42 9.39 -39.12
CA PHE A 3 8.54 8.37 -38.54
C PHE A 3 8.18 8.90 -37.14
N LEU A 4 7.25 9.85 -37.01
CA LEU A 4 5.80 9.64 -36.85
C LEU A 4 5.43 8.42 -35.99
N ILE A 5 5.06 8.74 -34.75
CA ILE A 5 3.88 8.23 -34.03
C ILE A 5 3.91 6.75 -33.67
N VAL A 6 4.44 6.46 -32.48
CA VAL A 6 3.86 5.42 -31.62
C VAL A 6 3.13 6.14 -30.49
N LEU A 7 1.84 6.38 -30.73
CA LEU A 7 0.87 6.86 -29.77
C LEU A 7 -0.30 5.86 -29.85
N ALA A 8 -0.89 5.56 -28.68
CA ALA A 8 -1.95 4.57 -28.41
C ALA A 8 -1.38 3.16 -28.14
N CYS A 9 -1.40 2.60 -26.93
CA CYS A 9 -2.36 2.75 -25.84
C CYS A 9 -1.64 2.71 -24.48
N ILE A 10 -1.32 3.87 -23.91
CA ILE A 10 -1.50 4.01 -22.45
C ILE A 10 -2.94 4.46 -22.32
N ALA A 11 -3.86 3.52 -22.58
CA ALA A 11 -5.22 3.69 -22.10
C ALA A 11 -5.07 3.96 -20.61
N ALA A 12 -5.74 5.01 -20.14
CA ALA A 12 -5.96 5.21 -18.73
C ALA A 12 -6.29 3.85 -18.11
N ALA A 13 -5.32 3.24 -17.42
CA ALA A 13 -5.59 2.09 -16.61
C ALA A 13 -6.34 2.66 -15.41
N SER A 14 -7.64 2.95 -15.60
CA SER A 14 -8.57 2.87 -14.49
C SER A 14 -8.34 1.48 -13.94
N ALA A 15 -7.71 1.39 -12.79
CA ALA A 15 -7.20 0.13 -12.32
C ALA A 15 -8.43 -0.77 -12.11
N ALA A 16 -8.49 -1.87 -12.85
CA ALA A 16 -9.66 -2.74 -12.81
C ALA A 16 -9.75 -3.36 -11.41
N PRO A 17 -10.94 -3.50 -10.81
CA PRO A 17 -11.09 -4.26 -9.58
C PRO A 17 -10.44 -5.63 -9.72
N LEU A 18 -9.79 -6.10 -8.66
CA LEU A 18 -9.31 -7.49 -8.65
C LEU A 18 -10.51 -8.42 -8.85
N ASP A 19 -10.34 -9.46 -9.66
CA ASP A 19 -11.25 -10.60 -9.62
C ASP A 19 -11.00 -11.46 -8.36
N ALA A 20 -11.82 -12.49 -8.17
CA ALA A 20 -11.75 -13.35 -6.99
C ALA A 20 -10.43 -14.14 -6.90
N ASP A 21 -9.87 -14.55 -8.04
CA ASP A 21 -8.63 -15.34 -8.10
C ASP A 21 -7.42 -14.44 -7.81
N GLN A 22 -7.37 -13.25 -8.41
CA GLN A 22 -6.36 -12.23 -8.11
C GLN A 22 -6.42 -11.81 -6.64
N ALA A 23 -7.62 -11.59 -6.09
CA ALA A 23 -7.77 -11.28 -4.67
C ALA A 23 -7.33 -12.45 -3.76
N ALA A 24 -7.49 -13.70 -4.18
CA ALA A 24 -6.96 -14.85 -3.46
C ALA A 24 -5.42 -14.89 -3.48
N LEU A 25 -4.78 -14.59 -4.62
CA LEU A 25 -3.32 -14.50 -4.72
C LEU A 25 -2.74 -13.46 -3.74
N VAL A 26 -3.33 -12.26 -3.73
CA VAL A 26 -2.89 -11.17 -2.84
C VAL A 26 -3.07 -11.54 -1.38
N ARG A 27 -4.23 -12.09 -1.00
CA ARG A 27 -4.51 -12.54 0.37
C ARG A 27 -3.57 -13.65 0.83
N ASN A 28 -3.31 -14.66 0.00
CA ASN A 28 -2.44 -15.77 0.38
C ASN A 28 -1.00 -15.31 0.64
N ALA A 29 -0.49 -14.39 -0.19
CA ALA A 29 0.82 -13.78 0.05
C ALA A 29 0.82 -12.93 1.33
N TRP A 30 -0.23 -12.14 1.57
CA TRP A 30 -0.37 -11.34 2.81
C TRP A 30 -0.45 -12.21 4.06
N ASP A 31 -1.19 -13.32 4.01
CA ASP A 31 -1.39 -14.25 5.12
C ASP A 31 -0.09 -14.89 5.61
N SER A 32 0.93 -14.96 4.73
CA SER A 32 2.26 -15.46 5.08
C SER A 32 3.03 -14.50 6.00
N VAL A 33 2.66 -13.20 6.03
CA VAL A 33 3.43 -12.16 6.70
C VAL A 33 2.65 -11.28 7.67
N LYS A 34 1.32 -11.29 7.64
CA LYS A 34 0.47 -10.35 8.40
C LYS A 34 0.63 -10.41 9.92
N HIS A 35 1.28 -11.45 10.46
CA HIS A 35 1.60 -11.58 11.88
C HIS A 35 3.03 -11.13 12.24
N SER A 36 3.71 -10.48 11.29
CA SER A 36 5.05 -9.90 11.43
C SER A 36 4.98 -8.38 11.35
N GLU A 37 4.00 -7.76 12.02
CA GLU A 37 3.69 -6.33 11.86
C GLU A 37 4.90 -5.44 12.13
N VAL A 38 5.61 -5.72 13.23
CA VAL A 38 6.82 -5.00 13.63
C VAL A 38 7.92 -5.13 12.57
N ASP A 39 8.08 -6.30 11.96
CA ASP A 39 9.11 -6.52 10.95
C ASP A 39 8.76 -5.85 9.62
N ILE A 40 7.48 -5.86 9.23
CA ILE A 40 6.98 -5.13 8.05
C ILE A 40 7.28 -3.64 8.20
N LEU A 41 6.88 -3.02 9.32
CA LEU A 41 7.12 -1.58 9.53
C LEU A 41 8.62 -1.27 9.65
N ALA A 42 9.40 -2.14 10.28
CA ALA A 42 10.84 -1.97 10.37
C ALA A 42 11.51 -2.03 8.98
N ALA A 43 11.07 -2.93 8.09
CA ALA A 43 11.57 -2.99 6.72
C ALA A 43 11.29 -1.70 5.95
N VAL A 44 10.07 -1.14 6.09
CA VAL A 44 9.69 0.15 5.49
C VAL A 44 10.59 1.28 6.00
N PHE A 45 10.78 1.41 7.32
CA PHE A 45 11.61 2.48 7.88
C PHE A 45 13.10 2.32 7.58
N ALA A 46 13.58 1.07 7.46
CA ALA A 46 14.95 0.78 7.07
C ALA A 46 15.24 1.18 5.60
N ALA A 47 14.30 0.87 4.69
CA ALA A 47 14.41 1.25 3.28
C ALA A 47 14.22 2.76 3.06
N HIS A 48 13.31 3.37 3.81
CA HIS A 48 12.94 4.78 3.66
C HIS A 48 12.90 5.52 5.01
N PRO A 49 14.07 5.95 5.54
CA PRO A 49 14.14 6.68 6.81
C PRO A 49 13.37 8.02 6.82
N ASP A 50 13.11 8.60 5.66
CA ASP A 50 12.30 9.80 5.51
C ASP A 50 10.80 9.53 5.81
N ILE A 51 10.31 8.31 5.59
CA ILE A 51 9.00 7.87 6.07
C ILE A 51 9.00 7.83 7.60
N GLN A 52 10.02 7.25 8.23
CA GLN A 52 10.16 7.26 9.70
C GLN A 52 10.12 8.69 10.27
N ALA A 53 10.79 9.63 9.60
CA ALA A 53 10.85 11.03 10.01
C ALA A 53 9.47 11.73 10.04
N ARG A 54 8.44 11.18 9.38
CA ARG A 54 7.06 11.68 9.45
C ARG A 54 6.33 11.32 10.74
N PHE A 55 6.88 10.42 11.55
CA PHE A 55 6.27 9.97 12.80
C PHE A 55 6.96 10.66 13.98
N PRO A 56 6.35 11.68 14.63
CA PRO A 56 7.02 12.45 15.70
C PRO A 56 7.54 11.60 16.86
N LYS A 57 6.90 10.45 17.14
CA LYS A 57 7.34 9.50 18.18
C LYS A 57 8.64 8.77 17.83
N PHE A 58 8.99 8.68 16.55
CA PHE A 58 10.10 7.87 16.01
C PHE A 58 11.15 8.72 15.27
N ALA A 59 10.81 9.95 14.89
CA ALA A 59 11.70 10.86 14.18
C ALA A 59 13.02 11.08 14.94
N GLY A 60 14.15 10.94 14.22
CA GLY A 60 15.50 11.12 14.76
C GLY A 60 15.98 10.00 15.70
N LYS A 61 15.17 8.96 15.97
CA LYS A 61 15.58 7.82 16.78
C LYS A 61 16.18 6.72 15.90
N ASP A 62 17.14 6.00 16.45
CA ASP A 62 17.67 4.80 15.80
C ASP A 62 16.58 3.71 15.71
N LEU A 63 16.48 3.03 14.55
CA LEU A 63 15.43 2.05 14.31
C LEU A 63 15.51 0.88 15.30
N ALA A 64 16.71 0.39 15.63
CA ALA A 64 16.87 -0.71 16.58
C ALA A 64 16.40 -0.30 17.99
N SER A 65 16.55 0.99 18.35
CA SER A 65 16.07 1.52 19.63
C SER A 65 14.54 1.60 19.74
N ILE A 66 13.82 1.76 18.61
CA ILE A 66 12.35 1.92 18.62
C ILE A 66 11.61 0.63 18.27
N LYS A 67 12.22 -0.30 17.53
CA LYS A 67 11.57 -1.52 17.00
C LYS A 67 10.91 -2.36 18.12
N GLY A 68 11.57 -2.47 19.27
CA GLY A 68 11.05 -3.21 20.44
C GLY A 68 10.06 -2.45 21.32
N SER A 69 9.71 -1.21 20.98
CA SER A 69 8.84 -0.37 21.82
C SER A 69 7.35 -0.66 21.58
N ALA A 70 6.54 -0.51 22.64
CA ALA A 70 5.09 -0.67 22.56
C ALA A 70 4.44 0.32 21.58
N ASP A 71 4.97 1.54 21.49
CA ASP A 71 4.50 2.55 20.54
C ASP A 71 4.72 2.14 19.08
N PHE A 72 5.87 1.50 18.79
CA PHE A 72 6.17 1.00 17.45
C PHE A 72 5.27 -0.17 17.07
N ALA A 73 5.13 -1.16 17.97
CA ALA A 73 4.22 -2.28 17.77
C ALA A 73 2.77 -1.81 17.56
N LEU A 74 2.29 -0.87 18.37
CA LEU A 74 0.94 -0.32 18.21
C LEU A 74 0.74 0.33 16.83
N HIS A 75 1.72 1.07 16.33
CA HIS A 75 1.60 1.69 15.01
C HIS A 75 1.65 0.66 13.88
N ALA A 76 2.57 -0.30 13.98
CA ALA A 76 2.67 -1.41 13.04
C ALA A 76 1.35 -2.20 12.93
N THR A 77 0.73 -2.54 14.07
CA THR A 77 -0.56 -3.24 14.11
C THR A 77 -1.67 -2.45 13.42
N ARG A 78 -1.69 -1.10 13.52
CA ARG A 78 -2.70 -0.27 12.84
C ARG A 78 -2.57 -0.35 11.32
N ILE A 79 -1.34 -0.30 10.80
CA ILE A 79 -1.07 -0.40 9.36
C ILE A 79 -1.50 -1.78 8.85
N VAL A 80 -1.03 -2.85 9.49
CA VAL A 80 -1.34 -4.22 9.08
C VAL A 80 -2.84 -4.52 9.18
N SER A 81 -3.51 -4.05 10.24
CA SER A 81 -4.97 -4.22 10.39
C SER A 81 -5.72 -3.58 9.22
N PHE A 82 -5.34 -2.35 8.84
CA PHE A 82 -5.97 -1.67 7.71
C PHE A 82 -5.75 -2.42 6.39
N ILE A 83 -4.52 -2.85 6.10
CA ILE A 83 -4.22 -3.63 4.89
C ILE A 83 -5.05 -4.92 4.88
N THR A 84 -5.11 -5.62 6.03
CA THR A 84 -5.88 -6.85 6.18
C THR A 84 -7.37 -6.64 5.92
N GLU A 85 -7.94 -5.55 6.43
CA GLU A 85 -9.35 -5.20 6.23
C GLU A 85 -9.65 -4.94 4.75
N VAL A 86 -8.83 -4.11 4.08
CA VAL A 86 -9.00 -3.82 2.65
C VAL A 86 -8.87 -5.10 1.81
N LEU A 87 -7.89 -5.95 2.09
CA LEU A 87 -7.68 -7.21 1.36
C LEU A 87 -8.81 -8.22 1.61
N THR A 88 -9.42 -8.23 2.80
CA THR A 88 -10.57 -9.08 3.12
C THR A 88 -11.79 -8.71 2.27
N LEU A 89 -11.93 -7.42 1.92
CA LEU A 89 -13.02 -6.91 1.10
C LEU A 89 -12.75 -6.96 -0.40
N ALA A 90 -11.50 -7.22 -0.82
CA ALA A 90 -11.11 -7.25 -2.23
C ALA A 90 -11.68 -8.48 -2.97
N GLY A 91 -11.86 -8.36 -4.30
CA GLY A 91 -12.36 -9.47 -5.14
C GLY A 91 -13.87 -9.67 -5.10
N ASN A 92 -14.62 -8.85 -4.33
CA ASN A 92 -16.07 -8.89 -4.27
C ASN A 92 -16.67 -7.52 -4.67
N PRO A 93 -17.43 -7.44 -5.78
CA PRO A 93 -18.05 -6.18 -6.20
C PRO A 93 -19.01 -5.57 -5.17
N SER A 94 -19.67 -6.39 -4.33
CA SER A 94 -20.63 -5.87 -3.35
C SER A 94 -19.97 -5.13 -2.18
N THR A 95 -18.67 -5.37 -1.94
CA THR A 95 -17.88 -4.72 -0.88
C THR A 95 -17.03 -3.55 -1.40
N ALA A 96 -17.02 -3.30 -2.72
CA ALA A 96 -16.27 -2.19 -3.31
C ALA A 96 -16.59 -0.80 -2.71
N PRO A 97 -17.86 -0.45 -2.38
CA PRO A 97 -18.16 0.81 -1.70
C PRO A 97 -17.50 0.95 -0.31
N ALA A 98 -17.37 -0.16 0.43
CA ALA A 98 -16.71 -0.16 1.73
C ALA A 98 -15.19 0.08 1.58
N VAL A 99 -14.55 -0.59 0.62
CA VAL A 99 -13.13 -0.35 0.28
C VAL A 99 -12.91 1.12 -0.07
N LYS A 100 -13.75 1.69 -0.95
CA LYS A 100 -13.67 3.11 -1.29
C LYS A 100 -13.77 4.01 -0.06
N THR A 101 -14.70 3.73 0.84
CA THR A 101 -14.89 4.53 2.06
C THR A 101 -13.64 4.49 2.95
N LEU A 102 -13.09 3.30 3.21
CA LEU A 102 -11.88 3.11 4.01
C LEU A 102 -10.66 3.81 3.39
N VAL A 103 -10.46 3.63 2.09
CA VAL A 103 -9.29 4.17 1.38
C VAL A 103 -9.40 5.69 1.18
N ASN A 104 -10.59 6.24 0.95
CA ASN A 104 -10.80 7.69 0.95
C ASN A 104 -10.45 8.30 2.32
N GLN A 105 -10.92 7.69 3.41
CA GLN A 105 -10.59 8.16 4.75
C GLN A 105 -9.08 8.14 5.00
N LEU A 106 -8.39 7.06 4.60
CA LEU A 106 -6.93 6.97 4.66
C LEU A 106 -6.27 8.11 3.87
N GLY A 107 -6.67 8.33 2.61
CA GLY A 107 -6.12 9.37 1.75
C GLY A 107 -6.33 10.78 2.33
N HIS A 108 -7.53 11.08 2.83
CA HIS A 108 -7.85 12.35 3.49
C HIS A 108 -6.97 12.59 4.72
N GLU A 109 -6.79 11.59 5.58
CA GLU A 109 -5.95 11.74 6.76
C GLU A 109 -4.47 11.96 6.43
N HIS A 110 -3.95 11.25 5.41
CA HIS A 110 -2.56 11.40 4.99
C HIS A 110 -2.32 12.72 4.27
N LYS A 111 -3.31 13.24 3.54
CA LYS A 111 -3.29 14.61 3.02
C LYS A 111 -3.14 15.63 4.15
N ASN A 112 -3.94 15.51 5.22
CA ASN A 112 -3.90 16.43 6.36
C ASN A 112 -2.56 16.38 7.11
N ARG A 113 -1.82 15.28 6.99
CA ARG A 113 -0.46 15.11 7.52
C ARG A 113 0.64 15.59 6.54
N GLY A 114 0.27 16.07 5.35
CA GLY A 114 1.20 16.55 4.34
C GLY A 114 2.05 15.45 3.69
N ILE A 115 1.52 14.21 3.63
CA ILE A 115 2.25 13.08 3.05
C ILE A 115 2.16 13.16 1.52
N PRO A 116 3.31 13.22 0.81
CA PRO A 116 3.33 13.29 -0.65
C PRO A 116 3.11 11.92 -1.28
N LYS A 117 2.71 11.91 -2.57
CA LYS A 117 2.56 10.67 -3.36
C LYS A 117 3.84 9.84 -3.41
N SER A 118 5.02 10.49 -3.38
CA SER A 118 6.31 9.79 -3.39
C SER A 118 6.47 8.85 -2.18
N GLN A 119 6.03 9.25 -0.99
CA GLN A 119 6.12 8.39 0.20
C GLN A 119 5.17 7.20 0.17
N PHE A 120 4.05 7.29 -0.55
CA PHE A 120 3.22 6.12 -0.82
C PHE A 120 3.94 5.17 -1.80
N ASN A 121 4.61 5.69 -2.83
CA ASN A 121 5.35 4.84 -3.77
C ASN A 121 6.56 4.16 -3.11
N GLU A 122 7.27 4.86 -2.22
CA GLU A 122 8.32 4.29 -1.37
C GLU A 122 7.76 3.20 -0.43
N PHE A 123 6.60 3.46 0.20
CA PHE A 123 5.91 2.43 0.99
C PHE A 123 5.57 1.19 0.14
N ARG A 124 5.07 1.36 -1.09
CA ARG A 124 4.82 0.26 -2.03
C ARG A 124 6.09 -0.53 -2.32
N GLU A 125 7.19 0.14 -2.64
CA GLU A 125 8.47 -0.50 -2.91
C GLU A 125 8.88 -1.39 -1.73
N ALA A 126 8.96 -0.82 -0.52
CA ALA A 126 9.40 -1.56 0.65
C ALA A 126 8.46 -2.69 1.08
N VAL A 127 7.12 -2.50 1.02
CA VAL A 127 6.17 -3.57 1.36
C VAL A 127 6.21 -4.70 0.34
N THR A 128 6.33 -4.40 -0.95
CA THR A 128 6.39 -5.44 -1.99
C THR A 128 7.71 -6.19 -1.97
N ASP A 129 8.82 -5.50 -1.69
CA ASP A 129 10.13 -6.12 -1.46
C ASP A 129 10.06 -7.09 -0.26
N TYR A 130 9.53 -6.65 0.88
CA TYR A 130 9.34 -7.50 2.05
C TYR A 130 8.46 -8.72 1.74
N LEU A 131 7.31 -8.52 1.09
CA LEU A 131 6.42 -9.61 0.69
C LEU A 131 7.12 -10.63 -0.21
N SER A 132 7.92 -10.16 -1.17
CA SER A 132 8.60 -11.03 -2.12
C SER A 132 9.64 -11.96 -1.49
N HIS A 133 10.24 -11.53 -0.36
CA HIS A 133 11.21 -12.32 0.39
C HIS A 133 10.58 -13.22 1.45
N HIS A 134 9.32 -12.96 1.83
CA HIS A 134 8.67 -13.61 2.99
C HIS A 134 7.38 -14.38 2.64
N ALA A 135 6.95 -14.35 1.38
CA ALA A 135 5.82 -15.13 0.88
C ALA A 135 6.21 -15.93 -0.38
N SER A 136 5.36 -16.88 -0.77
CA SER A 136 5.48 -17.51 -2.10
C SER A 136 5.22 -16.46 -3.17
N TRP A 137 6.26 -16.05 -3.89
CA TRP A 137 6.22 -14.93 -4.80
C TRP A 137 6.59 -15.35 -6.23
N GLY A 138 5.71 -15.06 -7.18
CA GLY A 138 5.91 -15.30 -8.61
C GLY A 138 5.19 -14.23 -9.42
N ASP A 139 5.38 -14.24 -10.74
CA ASP A 139 4.89 -13.17 -11.64
C ASP A 139 3.39 -12.89 -11.51
N ASN A 140 2.58 -13.93 -11.30
CA ASN A 140 1.14 -13.79 -11.09
C ASN A 140 0.80 -13.09 -9.77
N VAL A 141 1.52 -13.40 -8.69
CA VAL A 141 1.35 -12.75 -7.37
C VAL A 141 1.81 -11.31 -7.45
N ALA A 142 2.97 -11.05 -8.07
CA ALA A 142 3.50 -9.71 -8.27
C ALA A 142 2.54 -8.83 -9.08
N ALA A 143 1.99 -9.36 -10.18
CA ALA A 143 1.00 -8.65 -11.00
C ALA A 143 -0.28 -8.32 -10.20
N ALA A 144 -0.81 -9.28 -9.45
CA ALA A 144 -2.01 -9.07 -8.64
C ALA A 144 -1.78 -8.03 -7.51
N TRP A 145 -0.62 -8.06 -6.85
CA TRP A 145 -0.25 -7.06 -5.84
C TRP A 145 -0.07 -5.66 -6.44
N ASN A 146 0.57 -5.57 -7.61
CA ASN A 146 0.71 -4.29 -8.31
C ASN A 146 -0.65 -3.70 -8.65
N GLN A 147 -1.56 -4.51 -9.20
CA GLN A 147 -2.93 -4.06 -9.50
C GLN A 147 -3.69 -3.67 -8.22
N ALA A 148 -3.53 -4.41 -7.12
CA ALA A 148 -4.14 -4.07 -5.83
C ALA A 148 -3.68 -2.71 -5.32
N LEU A 149 -2.37 -2.44 -5.39
CA LEU A 149 -1.78 -1.17 -4.99
C LEU A 149 -2.19 -0.04 -5.93
N ASP A 150 -2.24 -0.28 -7.24
CA ASP A 150 -2.73 0.70 -8.23
C ASP A 150 -4.18 1.12 -7.92
N ASN A 151 -5.07 0.15 -7.68
CA ASN A 151 -6.47 0.39 -7.30
C ASN A 151 -6.60 1.27 -6.05
N VAL A 152 -5.81 0.96 -5.01
CA VAL A 152 -5.84 1.71 -3.75
C VAL A 152 -5.20 3.10 -3.93
N TYR A 153 -4.11 3.21 -4.69
CA TYR A 153 -3.37 4.45 -4.87
C TYR A 153 -4.10 5.42 -5.78
N GLU A 154 -4.91 4.94 -6.72
CA GLU A 154 -5.83 5.78 -7.49
C GLU A 154 -6.74 6.59 -6.54
N ILE A 155 -7.36 5.92 -5.56
CA ILE A 155 -8.24 6.56 -4.57
C ILE A 155 -7.45 7.48 -3.64
N ILE A 156 -6.33 7.01 -3.10
CA ILE A 156 -5.48 7.82 -2.20
C ILE A 156 -5.02 9.09 -2.93
N PHE A 157 -4.46 8.97 -4.12
CA PHE A 157 -3.91 10.11 -4.86
C PHE A 157 -4.99 11.11 -5.28
N ALA A 158 -6.18 10.63 -5.61
CA ALA A 158 -7.33 11.51 -5.84
C ALA A 158 -7.66 12.33 -4.58
N ASN A 159 -7.60 11.73 -3.38
CA ASN A 159 -7.74 12.49 -2.12
C ASN A 159 -6.64 13.53 -1.92
N LEU A 160 -5.38 13.15 -2.14
CA LEU A 160 -4.22 14.05 -2.01
C LEU A 160 -4.39 15.28 -2.92
N ASP A 161 -4.89 15.06 -4.14
CA ASP A 161 -5.17 16.12 -5.13
C ASP A 161 -6.43 16.95 -4.79
N GLY A 162 -7.25 16.53 -3.82
CA GLY A 162 -8.49 17.23 -3.43
C GLY A 162 -9.73 16.82 -4.21
N HIS A 163 -9.70 15.63 -4.81
CA HIS A 163 -10.77 15.04 -5.60
C HIS A 163 -11.10 13.63 -5.06
N PRO A 164 -11.63 13.49 -3.83
CA PRO A 164 -11.96 12.17 -3.28
C PRO A 164 -12.90 11.38 -4.22
N VAL A 165 -12.70 10.06 -4.29
CA VAL A 165 -13.47 9.19 -5.17
C VAL A 165 -14.85 8.94 -4.56
N ALA A 166 -15.91 9.13 -5.36
CA ALA A 166 -17.30 8.86 -4.97
C ALA A 166 -17.64 7.36 -4.90
#